data_AF-A0A816HZP8-F1
#
_entry.id   AF-A0A816HZP8-F1
#
_cell.length_a   1.000
_cell.length_b   1.000
_cell.length_c   1.000
_cell.angle_alpha   90.00
_cell.angle_beta   90.00
_cell.angle_gamma   90.00
#
_symmetry.space_group_name_H-M   'P 1'
#
loop_
_entity.id
_entity.type
_entity.pdbx_description
1 polymer ?
#
loop_
_entity_poly.entity_id
_entity_poly.type
_entity_poly.pdbx_seq_one_letter_code
_entity_poly.pdbx_strand_id
1 'polypeptide(L)'
;NYNFNYITLEDTLAAAMVTSLTWCGKDNDAEWFHYVSCPNDCKDNIGADDPFWGIASKTFAQKFVGEIYLVLNGSQSNDRPSFRNNSFFARYELPNLQRKGPYRVTKLNVLRLHSPDQKVVEKCGENSLITLHTIVRSYQIEYLCKDDPEELILIMCSYEWEARECQLERQVLRKEWNQKLLRKSNSSYHSVSFLFLIFLLLILPKK
;
A
#
# COMPACT_ATOMS: atom_id res chain seq x y z
N ASN A 1 -3.20 -12.64 -17.97
CA ASN A 1 -4.47 -11.92 -17.73
C ASN A 1 -4.31 -11.04 -16.51
N TYR A 2 -3.82 -9.82 -16.68
CA TYR A 2 -3.77 -8.82 -15.62
C TYR A 2 -4.81 -7.77 -15.95
N ASN A 3 -6.03 -7.97 -15.45
CA ASN A 3 -7.09 -6.97 -15.53
C ASN A 3 -7.14 -6.27 -14.17
N PHE A 4 -6.32 -5.24 -13.99
CA PHE A 4 -6.24 -4.47 -12.75
C PHE A 4 -7.14 -3.25 -12.84
N ASN A 5 -8.45 -3.44 -12.69
CA ASN A 5 -9.35 -2.32 -12.43
C ASN A 5 -9.52 -2.21 -10.91
N TYR A 6 -8.58 -1.51 -10.27
CA TYR A 6 -8.82 -0.97 -8.93
C TYR A 6 -9.82 0.18 -9.05
N ILE A 7 -10.67 0.34 -8.06
CA ILE A 7 -11.63 1.44 -7.97
C ILE A 7 -11.22 2.29 -6.79
N THR A 8 -10.97 3.58 -7.00
CA THR A 8 -10.78 4.55 -5.93
C THR A 8 -12.09 5.27 -5.62
N LEU A 9 -12.09 6.12 -4.58
CA LEU A 9 -13.28 6.89 -4.25
C LEU A 9 -13.69 7.78 -5.42
N GLU A 10 -12.72 8.41 -6.07
CA GLU A 10 -12.86 9.35 -7.18
C GLU A 10 -13.47 8.72 -8.44
N ASP A 11 -13.39 7.39 -8.58
CA ASP A 11 -14.04 6.65 -9.67
C ASP A 11 -15.56 6.45 -9.43
N THR A 12 -16.04 6.68 -8.21
CA THR A 12 -17.47 6.58 -7.90
C THR A 12 -18.23 7.81 -8.40
N LEU A 13 -19.45 7.62 -8.88
CA LEU A 13 -20.26 8.69 -9.48
C LEU A 13 -20.30 9.98 -8.64
N ALA A 14 -20.59 9.84 -7.34
CA ALA A 14 -20.75 11.00 -6.46
C ALA A 14 -19.43 11.78 -6.29
N ALA A 15 -18.30 11.09 -6.15
CA ALA A 15 -17.00 11.72 -6.03
C ALA A 15 -16.53 12.29 -7.38
N ALA A 16 -16.64 11.50 -8.46
CA ALA A 16 -16.24 11.90 -9.81
C ALA A 16 -16.85 13.24 -10.26
N MET A 17 -18.12 13.49 -9.88
CA MET A 17 -18.81 14.74 -10.20
C MET A 17 -18.24 15.98 -9.51
N VAL A 18 -17.53 15.81 -8.38
CA VAL A 18 -17.08 16.91 -7.52
C VAL A 18 -15.59 16.88 -7.20
N THR A 19 -14.85 15.88 -7.68
CA THR A 19 -13.40 15.85 -7.61
C THR A 19 -12.84 17.13 -8.24
N SER A 20 -11.90 17.76 -7.52
CA SER A 20 -11.27 19.03 -7.92
C SER A 20 -12.19 20.26 -7.95
N LEU A 21 -13.44 20.17 -7.46
CA LEU A 21 -14.29 21.34 -7.25
C LEU A 21 -14.07 21.94 -5.85
N THR A 22 -14.27 23.25 -5.74
CA THR A 22 -14.37 23.97 -4.46
C THR A 22 -15.74 24.60 -4.38
N TRP A 23 -16.50 24.30 -3.33
CA TRP A 23 -17.85 24.82 -3.17
C TRP A 23 -18.20 25.05 -1.69
N CYS A 24 -19.10 26.00 -1.45
CA CYS A 24 -19.63 26.34 -0.14
C CYS A 24 -20.97 27.06 -0.30
N GLY A 25 -21.82 26.92 0.73
CA GLY A 25 -23.05 27.69 0.82
C GLY A 25 -22.78 29.16 1.10
N LYS A 26 -23.74 30.02 0.77
CA LYS A 26 -23.75 31.44 1.13
C LYS A 26 -24.87 31.69 2.15
N ASP A 27 -24.55 32.36 3.25
CA ASP A 27 -25.55 32.74 4.24
C ASP A 27 -26.41 33.92 3.72
N ASN A 28 -27.73 33.81 3.85
CA ASN A 28 -28.70 34.92 3.78
C ASN A 28 -28.82 35.75 2.48
N ASP A 29 -28.68 35.16 1.29
CA ASP A 29 -29.03 35.85 0.03
C ASP A 29 -29.98 35.01 -0.86
N ALA A 30 -30.54 35.62 -1.90
CA ALA A 30 -31.33 34.93 -2.95
C ALA A 30 -30.54 33.86 -3.73
N GLU A 31 -29.23 33.79 -3.52
CA GLU A 31 -28.30 32.86 -4.16
C GLU A 31 -27.81 31.79 -3.16
N TRP A 32 -27.81 30.53 -3.60
CA TRP A 32 -27.52 29.37 -2.74
C TRP A 32 -26.02 29.07 -2.56
N PHE A 33 -25.15 29.54 -3.45
CA PHE A 33 -23.72 29.21 -3.50
C PHE A 33 -22.84 30.46 -3.53
N HIS A 34 -21.65 30.38 -2.91
CA HIS A 34 -20.66 31.46 -2.97
C HIS A 34 -19.65 31.21 -4.12
N TYR A 35 -19.76 31.98 -5.21
CA TYR A 35 -18.97 31.75 -6.45
C TYR A 35 -17.59 32.41 -6.46
N VAL A 36 -17.31 33.34 -5.55
CA VAL A 36 -16.07 34.14 -5.55
C VAL A 36 -14.97 33.50 -4.71
N SER A 37 -15.33 32.96 -3.56
CA SER A 37 -14.40 32.38 -2.59
C SER A 37 -15.14 31.44 -1.63
N CYS A 38 -14.44 30.53 -0.98
CA CYS A 38 -14.99 29.78 0.14
C CYS A 38 -14.24 30.08 1.43
N PRO A 39 -14.93 30.10 2.58
CA PRO A 39 -14.29 30.31 3.87
C PRO A 39 -13.30 29.17 4.18
N ASN A 40 -12.16 29.51 4.77
CA ASN A 40 -11.14 28.52 5.17
C ASN A 40 -11.43 27.90 6.56
N ASP A 41 -12.33 28.52 7.33
CA ASP A 41 -12.70 28.24 8.72
C ASP A 41 -13.87 27.25 8.86
N CYS A 42 -14.44 26.76 7.75
CA CYS A 42 -15.42 25.66 7.80
C CYS A 42 -14.88 24.39 8.49
N LYS A 43 -13.54 24.25 8.60
CA LYS A 43 -12.86 23.14 9.27
C LYS A 43 -13.00 23.19 10.80
N ASP A 44 -13.09 24.38 11.39
CA ASP A 44 -13.02 24.55 12.85
C ASP A 44 -14.39 24.36 13.53
N ASN A 45 -15.50 24.65 12.82
CA ASN A 45 -16.84 24.66 13.41
C ASN A 45 -17.58 23.31 13.38
N ILE A 46 -17.16 22.35 12.54
CA ILE A 46 -17.85 21.05 12.36
C ILE A 46 -17.08 19.89 13.01
N GLY A 47 -15.82 20.10 13.43
CA GLY A 47 -14.95 19.03 13.95
C GLY A 47 -14.62 17.93 12.92
N ALA A 48 -15.15 18.04 11.70
CA ALA A 48 -14.86 17.21 10.56
C ALA A 48 -14.02 18.03 9.58
N ASP A 49 -12.77 17.63 9.37
CA ASP A 49 -12.05 18.01 8.17
C ASP A 49 -12.87 17.47 7.01
N ASP A 50 -13.52 18.38 6.28
CA ASP A 50 -14.32 18.15 5.08
C ASP A 50 -15.55 17.21 5.25
N PRO A 51 -16.75 17.76 5.48
CA PRO A 51 -17.95 16.96 5.72
C PRO A 51 -18.36 16.11 4.52
N PHE A 52 -18.15 16.60 3.29
CA PHE A 52 -18.47 15.83 2.09
C PHE A 52 -17.53 14.63 1.97
N TRP A 53 -16.22 14.87 1.95
CA TRP A 53 -15.25 13.79 1.76
C TRP A 53 -15.25 12.79 2.92
N GLY A 54 -15.53 13.24 4.16
CA GLY A 54 -15.65 12.34 5.30
C GLY A 54 -16.82 11.34 5.16
N ILE A 55 -17.99 11.82 4.71
CA ILE A 55 -19.15 10.95 4.45
C ILE A 55 -18.91 10.06 3.23
N ALA A 56 -18.31 10.60 2.18
CA ALA A 56 -17.98 9.86 0.96
C ALA A 56 -17.02 8.69 1.26
N SER A 57 -15.89 8.96 1.93
CA SER A 57 -14.92 7.95 2.38
C SER A 57 -15.57 6.88 3.27
N LYS A 58 -16.37 7.29 4.26
CA LYS A 58 -17.10 6.35 5.13
C LYS A 58 -18.01 5.44 4.32
N THR A 59 -18.81 6.01 3.43
CA THR A 59 -19.79 5.26 2.62
C THR A 59 -19.11 4.32 1.65
N PHE A 60 -18.00 4.74 1.07
CA PHE A 60 -17.18 3.94 0.17
C PHE A 60 -16.58 2.73 0.89
N ALA A 61 -15.95 2.93 2.05
CA ALA A 61 -15.34 1.86 2.83
C ALA A 61 -16.36 0.81 3.32
N GLN A 62 -17.61 1.20 3.57
CA GLN A 62 -18.68 0.27 3.93
C GLN A 62 -19.02 -0.73 2.82
N LYS A 63 -18.69 -0.41 1.56
CA LYS A 63 -18.93 -1.26 0.40
C LYS A 63 -17.78 -2.22 0.10
N PHE A 64 -16.66 -2.13 0.81
CA PHE A 64 -15.51 -3.00 0.59
C PHE A 64 -15.82 -4.45 0.95
N VAL A 65 -15.39 -5.37 0.08
CA VAL A 65 -15.53 -6.82 0.24
C VAL A 65 -14.31 -7.49 -0.37
N GLY A 66 -13.81 -8.55 0.27
CA GLY A 66 -12.67 -9.32 -0.22
C GLY A 66 -11.33 -8.64 0.06
N GLU A 67 -10.43 -8.69 -0.91
CA GLU A 67 -9.10 -8.09 -0.80
C GLU A 67 -9.13 -6.63 -1.23
N ILE A 68 -8.57 -5.76 -0.40
CA ILE A 68 -8.44 -4.33 -0.68
C ILE A 68 -6.97 -3.92 -0.67
N TYR A 69 -6.69 -2.78 -1.30
CA TYR A 69 -5.34 -2.26 -1.49
C TYR A 69 -5.26 -0.83 -0.94
N LEU A 70 -4.21 -0.55 -0.19
CA LEU A 70 -3.92 0.77 0.35
C LEU A 70 -2.53 1.19 -0.09
N VAL A 71 -2.44 2.25 -0.89
CA VAL A 71 -1.16 2.82 -1.32
C VAL A 71 -0.75 3.91 -0.33
N LEU A 72 0.46 3.81 0.23
CA LEU A 72 0.99 4.77 1.21
C LEU A 72 2.32 5.37 0.73
N ASN A 73 2.57 6.62 1.09
CA ASN A 73 3.84 7.29 0.85
C ASN A 73 4.82 7.02 2.00
N GLY A 74 5.99 6.47 1.69
CA GLY A 74 7.07 6.16 2.64
C GLY A 74 8.26 7.12 2.63
N SER A 75 8.24 8.13 1.76
CA SER A 75 9.31 9.13 1.63
C SER A 75 8.97 10.45 2.32
N GLN A 76 7.78 10.57 2.92
CA GLN A 76 7.39 11.78 3.62
C GLN A 76 8.13 11.89 4.96
N SER A 77 8.48 13.12 5.38
CA SER A 77 9.34 13.38 6.55
C SER A 77 8.86 12.68 7.83
N ASN A 78 9.73 12.58 8.84
CA ASN A 78 9.40 11.96 10.13
C ASN A 78 8.12 12.54 10.79
N ASP A 79 7.80 13.81 10.53
CA ASP A 79 6.60 14.49 11.05
C ASP A 79 5.29 14.11 10.32
N ARG A 80 5.41 13.32 9.23
CA ARG A 80 4.30 12.84 8.40
C ARG A 80 4.52 11.36 8.06
N PRO A 81 4.30 10.46 9.03
CA PRO A 81 4.51 9.03 8.82
C PRO A 81 3.53 8.47 7.76
N SER A 82 3.83 7.26 7.25
CA SER A 82 3.04 6.63 6.17
C SER A 82 1.58 6.44 6.60
N PHE A 83 1.35 6.03 7.85
CA PHE A 83 0.02 5.93 8.45
C PHE A 83 -0.18 7.01 9.52
N ARG A 84 -1.26 7.79 9.39
CA ARG A 84 -1.59 8.88 10.32
C ARG A 84 -2.98 8.69 10.90
N ASN A 85 -3.10 8.73 12.23
CA ASN A 85 -4.38 8.55 12.92
C ASN A 85 -5.42 9.63 12.57
N ASN A 86 -4.99 10.79 12.09
CA ASN A 86 -5.87 11.88 11.65
C ASN A 86 -6.11 11.91 10.12
N SER A 87 -5.62 10.92 9.37
CA SER A 87 -5.91 10.80 7.93
C SER A 87 -7.37 10.43 7.66
N PHE A 88 -7.86 10.70 6.44
CA PHE A 88 -9.18 10.26 6.00
C PHE A 88 -9.35 8.75 6.13
N PHE A 89 -8.35 7.98 5.70
CA PHE A 89 -8.35 6.52 5.83
C PHE A 89 -8.53 6.11 7.30
N ALA A 90 -7.75 6.66 8.23
CA ALA A 90 -7.84 6.29 9.64
C ALA A 90 -9.16 6.72 10.31
N ARG A 91 -9.68 7.90 9.97
CA ARG A 91 -10.88 8.46 10.61
C ARG A 91 -12.19 7.89 10.05
N TYR A 92 -12.26 7.71 8.74
CA TYR A 92 -13.52 7.45 8.05
C TYR A 92 -13.56 6.08 7.38
N GLU A 93 -12.44 5.50 6.97
CA GLU A 93 -12.46 4.26 6.16
C GLU A 93 -12.15 3.02 7.00
N LEU A 94 -11.01 3.02 7.70
CA LEU A 94 -10.52 1.94 8.53
C LEU A 94 -11.55 1.44 9.56
N PRO A 95 -12.29 2.29 10.30
CA PRO A 95 -13.28 1.82 11.27
C PRO A 95 -14.48 1.11 10.63
N ASN A 96 -14.72 1.29 9.31
CA ASN A 96 -15.80 0.63 8.60
C ASN A 96 -15.41 -0.74 8.03
N LEU A 97 -14.14 -1.14 8.15
CA LEU A 97 -13.65 -2.43 7.68
C LEU A 97 -13.97 -3.59 8.64
N GLN A 98 -14.25 -3.31 9.91
CA GLN A 98 -14.51 -4.31 10.97
C GLN A 98 -15.82 -5.12 10.81
N ARG A 99 -16.54 -4.95 9.70
CA ARG A 99 -17.83 -5.58 9.45
C ARG A 99 -17.68 -7.10 9.36
N LYS A 100 -18.59 -7.84 10.00
CA LYS A 100 -18.64 -9.31 10.01
C LYS A 100 -19.64 -9.83 8.96
N GLY A 101 -19.50 -11.10 8.60
CA GLY A 101 -20.38 -11.80 7.67
C GLY A 101 -19.70 -12.21 6.36
N PRO A 102 -20.47 -12.74 5.38
CA PRO A 102 -19.92 -13.22 4.11
C PRO A 102 -19.39 -12.09 3.22
N TYR A 103 -19.96 -10.89 3.34
CA TYR A 103 -19.53 -9.69 2.63
C TYR A 103 -18.64 -8.85 3.53
N ARG A 104 -17.40 -9.26 3.72
CA ARG A 104 -16.43 -8.54 4.57
C ARG A 104 -15.10 -8.37 3.84
N VAL A 105 -14.27 -7.46 4.34
CA VAL A 105 -12.86 -7.41 3.96
C VAL A 105 -12.15 -8.62 4.56
N THR A 106 -11.40 -9.32 3.72
CA THR A 106 -10.63 -10.51 4.11
C THR A 106 -9.15 -10.17 4.24
N LYS A 107 -8.65 -9.27 3.40
CA LYS A 107 -7.23 -8.90 3.35
C LYS A 107 -7.04 -7.42 3.02
N LEU A 108 -6.13 -6.77 3.74
CA LEU A 108 -5.59 -5.47 3.41
C LEU A 108 -4.16 -5.63 2.89
N ASN A 109 -3.96 -5.29 1.62
CA ASN A 109 -2.66 -5.21 0.96
C ASN A 109 -2.15 -3.78 1.01
N VAL A 110 -1.21 -3.49 1.91
CA VAL A 110 -0.53 -2.20 1.97
C VAL A 110 0.63 -2.19 0.97
N LEU A 111 0.58 -1.26 0.02
CA LEU A 111 1.62 -1.01 -0.96
C LEU A 111 2.29 0.31 -0.59
N ARG A 112 3.43 0.27 0.09
CA ARG A 112 4.14 1.51 0.44
C ARG A 112 5.15 1.84 -0.65
N LEU A 113 5.12 3.08 -1.12
CA LEU A 113 6.02 3.62 -2.11
C LEU A 113 7.00 4.60 -1.50
N HIS A 114 8.28 4.39 -1.76
CA HIS A 114 9.27 5.43 -1.67
C HIS A 114 9.41 6.13 -3.02
N SER A 115 9.40 7.46 -2.99
CA SER A 115 9.81 8.26 -4.13
C SER A 115 11.26 7.92 -4.51
N PRO A 116 11.56 7.69 -5.79
CA PRO A 116 12.93 7.49 -6.28
C PRO A 116 13.86 8.61 -5.83
N ASP A 117 15.12 8.26 -5.55
CA ASP A 117 16.17 9.13 -5.00
C ASP A 117 15.84 9.91 -3.70
N GLN A 118 14.67 9.70 -3.11
CA GLN A 118 14.33 10.27 -1.82
C GLN A 118 14.82 9.38 -0.67
N LYS A 119 15.00 10.01 0.49
CA LYS A 119 15.33 9.28 1.71
C LYS A 119 14.17 8.35 2.09
N VAL A 120 14.52 7.11 2.40
CA VAL A 120 13.61 6.14 3.02
C VAL A 120 13.37 6.56 4.47
N VAL A 121 12.12 6.87 4.80
CA VAL A 121 11.74 7.32 6.15
C VAL A 121 11.17 6.19 7.01
N GLU A 122 10.38 5.29 6.42
CA GLU A 122 9.72 4.21 7.16
C GLU A 122 9.57 2.97 6.27
N LYS A 123 9.83 1.77 6.81
CA LYS A 123 9.64 0.48 6.11
C LYS A 123 8.46 -0.34 6.62
N CYS A 124 8.06 -1.37 5.88
CA CYS A 124 6.95 -2.24 6.28
C CYS A 124 7.36 -2.97 7.56
N GLY A 125 6.51 -2.89 8.59
CA GLY A 125 6.82 -3.44 9.91
C GLY A 125 7.57 -2.46 10.83
N GLU A 126 7.65 -1.18 10.49
CA GLU A 126 8.21 -0.12 11.33
C GLU A 126 7.14 0.90 11.77
N ASN A 127 7.40 1.59 12.88
CA ASN A 127 6.70 2.79 13.34
C ASN A 127 5.16 2.77 13.18
N SER A 128 4.60 3.64 12.34
CA SER A 128 3.17 3.80 12.13
C SER A 128 2.53 2.60 11.45
N LEU A 129 3.29 1.83 10.67
CA LEU A 129 2.80 0.62 10.01
C LEU A 129 2.64 -0.56 10.98
N ILE A 130 3.35 -0.57 12.11
CA ILE A 130 3.07 -1.51 13.22
C ILE A 130 1.71 -1.19 13.84
N THR A 131 1.41 0.09 14.05
CA THR A 131 0.11 0.54 14.57
C THR A 131 -1.02 0.13 13.62
N LEU A 132 -0.87 0.40 12.32
CA LEU A 132 -1.85 -0.01 11.31
C LEU A 132 -2.04 -1.53 11.31
N HIS A 133 -0.95 -2.30 11.30
CA HIS A 133 -1.00 -3.77 11.35
C HIS A 133 -1.78 -4.28 12.56
N THR A 134 -1.54 -3.70 13.74
CA THR A 134 -2.21 -4.05 14.99
C THR A 134 -3.72 -3.80 14.92
N ILE A 135 -4.13 -2.63 14.42
CA ILE A 135 -5.55 -2.28 14.27
C ILE A 135 -6.24 -3.26 13.30
N VAL A 136 -5.65 -3.50 12.13
CA VAL A 136 -6.23 -4.36 11.09
C VAL A 136 -6.37 -5.80 11.57
N ARG A 137 -5.38 -6.32 12.31
CA ARG A 137 -5.46 -7.66 12.90
C ARG A 137 -6.53 -7.77 13.98
N SER A 138 -6.79 -6.70 14.74
CA SER A 138 -7.90 -6.67 15.70
C SER A 138 -9.27 -6.82 15.02
N TYR A 139 -9.38 -6.43 13.74
CA TYR A 139 -10.57 -6.60 12.91
C TYR A 139 -10.65 -7.97 12.24
N GLN A 140 -9.73 -8.89 12.53
CA GLN A 140 -9.69 -10.24 11.93
C GLN A 140 -9.52 -10.20 10.40
N ILE A 141 -8.79 -9.19 9.93
CA ILE A 141 -8.41 -8.99 8.52
C ILE A 141 -6.94 -9.43 8.36
N GLU A 142 -6.64 -10.17 7.29
CA GLU A 142 -5.25 -10.47 6.93
C GLU A 142 -4.53 -9.18 6.52
N TYR A 143 -3.30 -9.01 7.01
CA TYR A 143 -2.48 -7.84 6.69
C TYR A 143 -1.23 -8.28 5.96
N LEU A 144 -1.03 -7.72 4.76
CA LEU A 144 0.19 -7.83 3.99
C LEU A 144 0.72 -6.43 3.70
N CYS A 145 2.02 -6.23 3.82
CA CYS A 145 2.68 -4.96 3.52
C CYS A 145 3.87 -5.24 2.59
N LYS A 146 3.93 -4.53 1.46
CA LYS A 146 5.00 -4.65 0.48
C LYS A 146 5.60 -3.27 0.21
N ASP A 147 6.92 -3.21 0.38
CA ASP A 147 7.75 -2.06 0.04
C ASP A 147 8.01 -2.06 -1.46
N ASP A 148 7.82 -0.91 -2.10
CA ASP A 148 8.27 -0.61 -3.46
C ASP A 148 7.94 -1.74 -4.47
N PRO A 149 6.65 -2.14 -4.58
CA PRO A 149 6.26 -3.14 -5.55
C PRO A 149 6.68 -2.71 -6.95
N GLU A 150 7.30 -3.64 -7.68
CA GLU A 150 7.94 -3.39 -8.98
C GLU A 150 7.01 -2.63 -9.93
N GLU A 151 5.74 -3.02 -9.98
CA GLU A 151 4.73 -2.44 -10.86
C GLU A 151 4.51 -0.94 -10.56
N LEU A 152 4.48 -0.56 -9.29
CA LEU A 152 4.31 0.84 -8.90
C LEU A 152 5.61 1.63 -9.05
N ILE A 153 6.76 1.03 -8.79
CA ILE A 153 8.06 1.68 -9.06
C ILE A 153 8.20 1.97 -10.55
N LEU A 154 7.82 1.04 -11.43
CA LEU A 154 7.84 1.28 -12.88
C LEU A 154 6.93 2.45 -13.29
N ILE A 155 5.76 2.61 -12.64
CA ILE A 155 4.90 3.79 -12.83
C ILE A 155 5.62 5.07 -12.39
N MET A 156 6.23 5.08 -11.20
CA MET A 156 7.01 6.24 -10.72
C MET A 156 8.16 6.59 -11.67
N CYS A 157 8.85 5.58 -12.21
CA CYS A 157 9.94 5.76 -13.15
C CYS A 157 9.52 6.32 -14.51
N SER A 158 8.23 6.26 -14.87
CA SER A 158 7.73 6.97 -16.05
C SER A 158 7.77 8.50 -15.89
N TYR A 159 7.77 8.99 -14.65
CA TYR A 159 7.87 10.40 -14.30
C TYR A 159 9.30 10.81 -13.89
N GLU A 160 10.00 9.94 -13.16
CA GLU A 160 11.35 10.19 -12.62
C GLU A 160 12.39 9.23 -13.23
N TRP A 161 12.49 9.20 -14.56
CA TRP A 161 13.27 8.19 -15.29
C TRP A 161 14.79 8.21 -15.02
N GLU A 162 15.35 9.37 -14.66
CA GLU A 162 16.78 9.52 -14.35
C GLU A 162 17.17 8.95 -12.98
N ALA A 163 16.17 8.71 -12.11
CA ALA A 163 16.43 8.35 -10.73
C ALA A 163 17.17 7.02 -10.60
N ARG A 164 17.99 6.86 -9.55
CA ARG A 164 18.86 5.67 -9.40
C ARG A 164 18.08 4.35 -9.40
N GLU A 165 16.87 4.34 -8.84
CA GLU A 165 16.00 3.16 -8.78
C GLU A 165 15.39 2.82 -10.16
N CYS A 166 15.38 3.77 -11.10
CA CYS A 166 14.76 3.68 -12.43
C CYS A 166 15.72 3.32 -13.56
N GLN A 167 17.03 3.30 -13.29
CA GLN A 167 18.05 2.93 -14.26
C GLN A 167 17.97 1.41 -14.57
N LEU A 168 17.42 1.09 -15.75
CA LEU A 168 17.05 -0.27 -16.20
C LEU A 168 18.21 -1.28 -16.16
N GLU A 169 19.45 -0.87 -16.43
CA GLU A 169 20.62 -1.76 -16.34
C GLU A 169 20.76 -2.40 -14.95
N ARG A 170 20.47 -1.64 -13.88
CA ARG A 170 20.55 -2.15 -12.50
C ARG A 170 19.43 -3.12 -12.17
N GLN A 171 18.23 -2.94 -12.74
CA GLN A 171 17.09 -3.82 -12.50
C GLN A 171 17.22 -5.17 -13.23
N VAL A 172 17.68 -5.16 -14.49
CA VAL A 172 17.96 -6.36 -15.28
C VAL A 172 19.04 -7.20 -14.59
N LEU A 173 20.16 -6.59 -14.21
CA LEU A 173 21.25 -7.27 -13.49
C LEU A 173 20.78 -7.83 -12.14
N ARG A 174 19.93 -7.13 -11.40
CA ARG A 174 19.37 -7.63 -10.12
C ARG A 174 18.49 -8.86 -10.32
N LYS A 175 17.64 -8.89 -11.35
CA LYS A 175 16.80 -10.05 -11.69
C LYS A 175 17.64 -11.26 -12.07
N GLU A 176 18.65 -11.08 -12.92
CA GLU A 176 19.59 -12.14 -13.29
C GLU A 176 20.37 -12.68 -12.08
N TRP A 177 20.84 -11.80 -11.20
CA TRP A 177 21.58 -12.20 -10.00
C TRP A 177 20.70 -12.98 -9.01
N ASN A 178 19.46 -12.53 -8.78
CA ASN A 178 18.51 -13.22 -7.93
C ASN A 178 18.13 -14.60 -8.48
N GLN A 179 17.93 -14.73 -9.79
CA GLN A 179 17.72 -16.05 -10.40
C GLN A 179 18.94 -16.96 -10.25
N LYS A 180 20.15 -16.42 -10.40
CA LYS A 180 21.40 -17.17 -10.22
C LYS A 180 21.59 -17.62 -8.77
N LEU A 181 21.25 -16.78 -7.80
CA LEU A 181 21.22 -17.14 -6.37
C LEU A 181 20.19 -18.24 -6.07
N LEU A 182 18.97 -18.13 -6.60
CA LEU A 182 17.94 -19.15 -6.41
C LEU A 182 18.34 -20.50 -7.02
N ARG A 183 19.00 -20.49 -8.20
CA ARG A 183 19.62 -21.69 -8.77
C ARG A 183 20.72 -22.27 -7.87
N LYS A 184 21.54 -21.42 -7.25
CA LYS A 184 22.62 -21.85 -6.35
C LYS A 184 22.08 -22.41 -5.02
N SER A 185 21.00 -21.82 -4.50
CA SER A 185 20.26 -22.31 -3.33
C SER A 185 19.64 -23.69 -3.58
N ASN A 186 18.94 -23.87 -4.71
CA ASN A 186 18.37 -25.17 -5.10
C ASN A 186 19.44 -26.21 -5.47
N SER A 187 20.65 -25.78 -5.84
CA SER A 187 21.77 -26.68 -6.14
C SER A 187 22.53 -27.17 -4.90
N SER A 188 22.18 -26.72 -3.69
CA SER A 188 22.91 -27.08 -2.46
C SER A 188 22.26 -28.19 -1.62
N TYR A 189 21.16 -28.80 -2.11
CA TYR A 189 20.53 -29.97 -1.48
C TYR A 189 20.51 -31.19 -2.43
N HIS A 190 21.67 -31.57 -2.96
CA HIS A 190 21.91 -32.96 -3.33
C HIS A 190 23.17 -33.43 -2.62
N SER A 191 22.95 -33.86 -1.38
CA SER A 191 23.81 -34.74 -0.59
C SER A 191 23.98 -36.08 -1.34
N VAL A 192 24.74 -36.07 -2.42
CA VAL A 192 25.17 -37.27 -3.13
C VAL A 192 26.70 -37.29 -3.07
N SER A 193 27.25 -37.60 -1.90
CA SER A 193 28.54 -38.29 -1.81
C SER A 193 28.99 -38.68 -0.40
N PHE A 194 28.14 -38.58 0.63
CA PHE A 194 28.40 -39.34 1.87
C PHE A 194 28.27 -40.87 1.67
N LEU A 195 27.64 -41.30 0.56
CA LEU A 195 27.52 -42.71 0.18
C LEU A 195 28.75 -43.27 -0.55
N PHE A 196 29.60 -42.43 -1.16
CA PHE A 196 30.81 -42.90 -1.85
C PHE A 196 31.94 -43.32 -0.90
N LEU A 197 31.96 -42.77 0.32
CA LEU A 197 32.92 -43.16 1.36
C LEU A 197 32.57 -44.49 2.04
N ILE A 198 31.29 -44.89 2.04
CA ILE A 198 30.86 -46.18 2.62
C ILE A 198 31.16 -47.35 1.67
N PHE A 199 31.07 -47.14 0.35
CA PHE A 199 31.33 -48.20 -0.63
C PHE A 199 32.83 -48.55 -0.76
N LEU A 200 33.73 -47.59 -0.51
CA LEU A 200 35.18 -47.83 -0.53
C LEU A 200 35.70 -48.60 0.69
N LEU A 201 34.96 -48.62 1.82
CA LEU A 201 35.31 -49.41 3.00
C LEU A 201 34.85 -50.88 2.94
N LEU A 202 34.00 -51.25 1.96
CA LEU A 202 33.50 -52.62 1.79
C LEU A 202 34.25 -53.44 0.73
N ILE A 203 35.20 -52.84 -0.01
CA ILE A 203 35.97 -53.52 -1.07
C ILE A 203 37.43 -53.80 -0.65
N LEU A 204 37.80 -53.57 0.61
CA LEU A 204 39.08 -54.04 1.13
C LEU A 204 38.95 -55.49 1.63
N PRO A 205 39.64 -56.47 1.01
CA PRO A 205 39.61 -57.85 1.48
C PRO A 205 40.33 -57.94 2.83
N LYS A 206 39.64 -58.42 3.86
CA LYS A 206 40.31 -58.99 5.03
C LYS A 206 40.80 -60.38 4.63
N LYS A 207 42.14 -60.56 4.64
CA LYS A 207 42.91 -61.83 4.61
C LYS A 207 42.27 -63.02 3.90
#